data_AF-A0A9E4W7Z3-F1
#
_entry.id   AF-A0A9E4W7Z3-F1
#
_cell.length_a   1.000
_cell.length_b   1.000
_cell.length_c   1.000
_cell.angle_alpha   90.00
_cell.angle_beta   90.00
_cell.angle_gamma   90.00
#
_symmetry.space_group_name_H-M   'P 1'
#
loop_
_entity.id
_entity.type
_entity.pdbx_description
1 polymer ?
#
loop_
_entity_poly.entity_id
_entity_poly.type
_entity_poly.pdbx_seq_one_letter_code
_entity_poly.pdbx_strand_id
1 'polypeptide(L)' 'TVCIGLIKSMQHERRWEAANEKDSNLTLDAWYEEMGKNVPLGRVGDAKEAGDLITFLVSDRAAFITGVSVNIDGGASPVV' A
#
# COMPACT_ATOMS: atom_id res chain seq x y z
N THR A 1 1.69 15.83 2.88
CA THR A 1 0.81 14.83 2.24
C THR A 1 1.42 13.45 2.35
N VAL A 2 0.62 12.39 2.49
CA VAL A 2 1.09 11.00 2.39
C VAL A 2 0.62 10.41 1.07
N CYS A 3 1.56 10.08 0.20
CA CYS A 3 1.32 9.50 -1.12
C CYS A 3 1.35 7.98 -0.99
N ILE A 4 0.15 7.37 -0.88
CA ILE A 4 -0.01 5.94 -0.67
C ILE A 4 0.07 5.21 -2.01
N GLY A 5 0.99 4.25 -2.10
CA GLY A 5 1.08 3.35 -3.25
C GLY A 5 0.16 2.14 -3.12
N LEU A 6 0.63 0.98 -3.55
CA LEU A 6 -0.15 -0.25 -3.53
C LEU A 6 -0.21 -0.84 -2.11
N ILE A 7 -1.36 -0.67 -1.44
CA ILE A 7 -1.63 -1.15 -0.08
C ILE A 7 -2.86 -2.04 -0.04
N LYS A 8 -2.83 -3.09 0.79
CA LYS A 8 -3.96 -3.99 1.06
C LYS A 8 -5.18 -3.19 1.55
N SER A 9 -6.31 -3.39 0.90
CA SER A 9 -7.55 -2.68 1.22
C SER A 9 -8.76 -3.45 0.72
N MET A 10 -9.92 -3.15 1.28
CA MET A 10 -11.20 -3.70 0.81
C MET A 10 -11.47 -3.44 -0.67
N GLN A 11 -10.90 -2.39 -1.26
CA GLN A 11 -11.02 -2.16 -2.71
C GLN A 11 -10.37 -3.28 -3.51
N HIS A 12 -9.24 -3.81 -3.06
CA HIS A 12 -8.57 -4.93 -3.71
C HIS A 12 -9.26 -6.25 -3.42
N GLU A 13 -9.78 -6.44 -2.20
CA GLU A 13 -10.56 -7.63 -1.83
C GLU A 13 -11.82 -7.75 -2.69
N ARG A 14 -12.60 -6.67 -2.83
CA ARG A 14 -13.80 -6.67 -3.69
C ARG A 14 -13.49 -6.95 -5.17
N ARG A 15 -12.34 -6.47 -5.65
CA ARG A 15 -11.88 -6.77 -7.02
C ARG A 15 -11.48 -8.24 -7.17
N TRP A 16 -10.83 -8.79 -6.15
CA TRP A 16 -10.51 -10.21 -6.09
C TRP A 16 -11.78 -11.06 -6.02
N GLU A 17 -12.77 -10.73 -5.19
CA GLU A 17 -14.06 -11.44 -5.11
C GLU A 17 -14.72 -11.54 -6.48
N ALA A 18 -14.84 -10.43 -7.20
CA ALA A 18 -15.42 -10.39 -8.54
C ALA A 18 -14.60 -11.14 -9.60
N ALA A 19 -13.28 -11.30 -9.40
CA ALA A 19 -12.42 -12.09 -10.27
C ALA A 19 -12.52 -13.59 -9.94
N ASN A 20 -12.56 -13.93 -8.65
CA ASN A 20 -12.65 -15.30 -8.13
C ASN A 20 -14.00 -15.96 -8.45
N GLU A 21 -15.08 -15.18 -8.61
CA GLU A 21 -16.36 -15.70 -9.16
C GLU A 21 -16.21 -16.37 -10.53
N LYS A 22 -15.18 -16.01 -11.32
CA LYS A 22 -14.93 -16.55 -12.67
C LYS A 22 -13.88 -17.67 -12.67
N ASP A 23 -13.01 -17.71 -11.67
CA ASP A 23 -11.95 -18.70 -11.52
C ASP A 23 -11.80 -19.05 -10.04
N SER A 24 -12.41 -20.17 -9.64
CA SER A 24 -12.66 -20.51 -8.24
C SER A 24 -11.42 -20.95 -7.44
N ASN A 25 -10.24 -21.01 -8.06
CA ASN A 25 -8.99 -21.48 -7.43
C ASN A 25 -8.03 -20.34 -7.03
N LEU A 26 -8.38 -19.08 -7.24
CA LEU A 26 -7.50 -17.95 -6.97
C LEU A 26 -7.61 -17.50 -5.50
N THR A 27 -6.60 -17.76 -4.68
CA THR A 27 -6.57 -17.27 -3.29
C THR A 27 -6.26 -15.78 -3.23
N LEU A 28 -6.73 -15.10 -2.16
CA LEU A 28 -6.46 -13.68 -1.94
C LEU A 28 -4.96 -13.40 -1.74
N ASP A 29 -4.24 -14.33 -1.10
CA ASP A 29 -2.78 -14.20 -0.94
C ASP A 29 -2.05 -14.29 -2.27
N ALA A 30 -2.41 -15.25 -3.14
CA ALA A 30 -1.83 -15.36 -4.48
C ALA A 30 -2.13 -14.12 -5.34
N TRP A 31 -3.33 -13.53 -5.17
CA TRP A 31 -3.68 -12.27 -5.79
C TRP A 31 -2.78 -11.12 -5.37
N TYR A 32 -2.49 -10.99 -4.07
CA TYR A 32 -1.56 -9.98 -3.57
C TYR A 32 -0.10 -10.24 -3.96
N GLU A 33 0.34 -11.51 -3.99
CA GLU A 33 1.67 -11.87 -4.50
C GLU A 33 1.83 -11.44 -5.96
N GLU A 34 0.83 -11.72 -6.81
CA GLU A 34 0.84 -11.31 -8.21
C GLU A 34 0.90 -9.79 -8.36
N MET A 35 0.05 -9.07 -7.62
CA MET A 35 0.06 -7.60 -7.63
C MET A 35 1.41 -7.02 -7.14
N GLY A 36 2.02 -7.66 -6.14
CA GLY A 36 3.27 -7.23 -5.51
C GLY A 36 4.48 -7.30 -6.45
N LYS A 37 4.45 -8.13 -7.51
CA LYS A 37 5.52 -8.22 -8.51
C LYS A 37 5.81 -6.90 -9.22
N ASN A 38 4.83 -6.01 -9.29
CA ASN A 38 4.96 -4.69 -9.92
C ASN A 38 5.47 -3.60 -8.96
N VAL A 39 5.64 -3.93 -7.67
CA VAL A 39 6.22 -3.03 -6.66
C VAL A 39 7.71 -3.36 -6.53
N PRO A 40 8.64 -2.40 -6.51
CA PRO A 40 10.07 -2.69 -6.38
C PRO A 40 10.46 -3.45 -5.10
N LEU A 41 9.77 -3.22 -3.97
CA LEU A 41 9.92 -4.06 -2.76
C LEU A 41 9.33 -5.49 -2.89
N GLY A 42 8.68 -5.81 -4.00
CA GLY A 42 8.16 -7.14 -4.31
C GLY A 42 6.90 -7.54 -3.56
N ARG A 43 6.22 -6.60 -2.90
CA ARG A 43 5.01 -6.88 -2.10
C ARG A 43 4.03 -5.72 -2.09
N VAL A 44 2.77 -6.06 -1.82
CA VAL A 44 1.74 -5.09 -1.44
C VAL A 44 1.98 -4.63 0.01
N GLY A 45 1.88 -3.32 0.26
CA GLY A 45 2.02 -2.74 1.60
C GLY A 45 0.83 -3.08 2.50
N ASP A 46 1.05 -3.09 3.81
CA ASP A 46 -0.03 -3.23 4.79
C ASP A 46 -0.61 -1.85 5.17
N ALA A 47 -1.91 -1.77 5.40
CA ALA A 47 -2.56 -0.52 5.82
C ALA A 47 -1.97 0.02 7.14
N LYS A 48 -1.48 -0.86 8.00
CA LYS A 48 -0.80 -0.50 9.25
C LYS A 48 0.49 0.27 8.99
N GLU A 49 1.25 -0.04 7.94
CA GLU A 49 2.50 0.68 7.62
C GLU A 49 2.23 2.15 7.28
N ALA A 50 1.15 2.43 6.53
CA ALA A 50 0.69 3.80 6.29
C ALA A 50 0.18 4.45 7.58
N GLY A 51 -0.56 3.71 8.40
CA GLY A 51 -1.01 4.18 9.71
C GLY A 51 0.14 4.59 10.62
N ASP A 52 1.22 3.81 10.66
CA ASP A 52 2.41 4.06 11.47
C ASP A 52 3.13 5.34 11.01
N LEU A 53 3.31 5.53 9.69
CA LEU A 53 3.86 6.77 9.13
C LEU A 53 2.99 7.98 9.46
N ILE A 54 1.68 7.88 9.25
CA ILE A 54 0.73 8.97 9.55
C ILE A 54 0.78 9.31 11.05
N THR A 55 0.82 8.30 11.91
CA THR A 55 0.91 8.49 13.37
C THR A 55 2.20 9.20 13.76
N PHE A 56 3.33 8.86 13.12
CA PHE A 56 4.58 9.58 13.32
C PHE A 56 4.47 11.05 12.90
N LEU A 57 3.92 11.32 11.71
CA LEU A 57 3.78 12.68 11.17
C LEU A 57 2.84 13.57 12.01
N VAL A 58 1.85 12.99 12.69
CA VAL A 58 0.94 13.72 13.60
C VAL A 58 1.53 13.88 15.01
N SER A 59 2.62 13.19 15.34
CA SER A 59 3.25 13.26 16.66
C SER A 59 4.19 14.46 16.83
N ASP A 60 4.50 14.79 18.09
CA ASP A 60 5.49 15.83 18.45
C ASP A 60 6.88 15.58 17.86
N ARG A 61 7.20 14.32 17.49
CA ARG A 61 8.48 13.96 16.87
C ARG A 61 8.65 14.56 15.47
N ALA A 62 7.55 14.91 14.81
CA ALA A 62 7.54 15.52 13.49
C ALA A 62 7.38 17.05 13.53
N ALA A 63 7.60 17.70 14.68
CA ALA A 63 7.32 19.13 14.89
C ALA A 63 7.99 20.10 13.89
N PHE A 64 9.06 19.68 13.21
CA PHE A 64 9.77 20.49 12.21
C PHE A 64 9.55 20.01 10.76
N ILE A 65 8.66 19.03 10.54
CA ILE A 65 8.34 18.49 9.22
C ILE A 65 7.05 19.15 8.73
N THR A 66 7.16 19.99 7.70
CA THR A 66 6.02 20.65 7.07
C THR A 66 6.28 20.93 5.59
N GLY A 67 5.23 21.10 4.79
CA GLY A 67 5.34 21.43 3.36
C GLY A 67 5.85 20.30 2.46
N VAL A 68 5.93 19.06 2.96
CA VAL A 68 6.46 17.91 2.23
C VAL A 68 5.39 16.89 1.83
N SER A 69 5.69 16.15 0.78
CA SER A 69 4.97 14.93 0.39
C SER A 69 5.85 13.72 0.66
N VAL A 70 5.32 12.72 1.36
CA VAL A 70 6.06 11.52 1.74
C VAL A 70 5.44 10.32 1.03
N ASN A 71 6.24 9.62 0.24
CA ASN A 71 5.81 8.42 -0.47
C ASN A 71 5.89 7.20 0.44
N ILE A 72 4.83 6.39 0.43
CA ILE A 72 4.80 5.06 1.04
C ILE A 72 4.25 4.07 0.01
N ASP A 73 5.11 3.72 -0.95
CA ASP A 73 4.71 3.03 -2.17
C ASP A 73 5.64 1.87 -2.56
N GLY A 74 6.56 1.50 -1.66
CA GLY A 74 7.52 0.43 -1.91
C GLY A 74 8.48 0.70 -3.08
N GLY A 75 8.72 1.99 -3.40
CA GLY A 75 9.65 2.43 -4.43
C GLY A 75 9.02 2.60 -5.81
N ALA A 76 7.69 2.53 -5.92
CA ALA A 76 6.99 2.64 -7.21
C ALA A 76 7.21 4.00 -7.89
N SER A 77 7.31 5.09 -7.11
CA SER A 77 7.62 6.42 -7.63
C SER A 77 9.12 6.69 -7.60
N PRO A 78 9.67 7.41 -8.60
CA PRO A 78 11.04 7.93 -8.49
C PRO A 78 11.16 8.86 -7.28
N VAL A 79 12.34 8.89 -6.67
CA VAL A 79 12.61 9.66 -5.45
C VAL A 79 12.27 11.15 -5.64
N VAL A 80 11.52 11.71 -4.69
CA VAL A 80 11.14 13.13 -4.59
C VAL A 80 12.06 13.84 -3.60
#